data_AF-A0A8J4A1W3-F1
#
_entry.id   AF-A0A8J4A1W3-F1
#
_cell.length_a   1.000
_cell.length_b   1.000
_cell.length_c   1.000
_cell.angle_alpha   90.00
_cell.angle_beta   90.00
_cell.angle_gamma   90.00
#
_symmetry.space_group_name_H-M   'P 1'
#
loop_
_entity.id
_entity.type
_entity.pdbx_description
1 polymer ?
#
loop_
_entity_poly.entity_id
_entity_poly.type
_entity_poly.pdbx_seq_one_letter_code
_entity_poly.pdbx_strand_id
1 'polypeptide(L)'
;MSIRRRFGALVGASVLVLAGVLAVPAPALPAPAPADPWGFAFLDNPAPPPGSVMDPTRQWGSWKSAFPADWATVDHLGPGAYRVHFPHLATGRGVAHVTAVLWGGPAWCQLGKWYPNGADETVEVQCYAHGGIPADTRFAISFTERRGPLAVPGGGFGYVYADSAANVLTEYNSTGAANPVAYGGGGFYRVTLPGVGAVTGFAGNVQVAAAEPGKPRRCKVADVAWGGADVVAYVACFDGVTSKPADSAFTLTYHRERPLVGELGPPKRFGYVHSGAFAPPPGTDFNSLGAANVITPSGVGQNMVTFTGLGVRETHAQTTAVGGKPDYCSIQDVWRNIGGNGVVRNVICFDDTGAQAPNPAFVTFTSRV
;
A
#
# COMPACT_ATOMS: atom_id res chain seq x y z
N MET A 1 99.08 21.59 42.91
CA MET A 1 98.34 21.70 44.19
C MET A 1 97.08 20.86 44.07
N SER A 2 97.00 19.79 44.88
CA SER A 2 95.80 19.06 45.33
C SER A 2 94.70 18.59 44.34
N ILE A 3 94.81 17.31 43.96
CA ILE A 3 93.81 16.22 44.08
C ILE A 3 92.31 16.59 44.03
N ARG A 4 91.56 15.96 43.11
CA ARG A 4 90.38 15.13 43.46
C ARG A 4 89.88 14.24 42.31
N ARG A 5 89.82 12.95 42.61
CA ARG A 5 89.20 11.83 41.89
C ARG A 5 87.73 12.10 41.57
N ARG A 6 87.24 11.61 40.42
CA ARG A 6 85.84 11.23 40.24
C ARG A 6 85.73 9.89 39.53
N PHE A 7 85.02 8.98 40.20
CA PHE A 7 84.54 7.69 39.72
C PHE A 7 83.54 7.90 38.57
N GLY A 8 83.71 7.18 37.46
CA GLY A 8 82.70 7.02 36.42
C GLY A 8 82.19 5.58 36.44
N ALA A 9 80.91 5.41 36.76
CA ALA A 9 80.21 4.13 36.80
C ALA A 9 79.78 3.68 35.39
N LEU A 10 79.95 2.39 35.09
CA LEU A 10 79.35 1.71 33.95
C LEU A 10 77.82 1.64 34.12
N VAL A 11 77.07 2.01 33.09
CA VAL A 11 75.64 1.70 32.95
C VAL A 11 75.45 0.97 31.63
N GLY A 12 74.89 -0.23 31.71
CA GLY A 12 74.68 -1.17 30.61
C GLY A 12 73.55 -0.74 29.67
N ALA A 13 73.69 -1.12 28.40
CA ALA A 13 72.69 -0.91 27.36
C ALA A 13 71.56 -1.94 27.49
N SER A 14 70.34 -1.47 27.72
CA SER A 14 69.11 -2.27 27.65
C SER A 14 68.49 -2.12 26.26
N VAL A 15 68.40 -3.22 25.51
CA VAL A 15 67.73 -3.31 24.21
C VAL A 15 66.21 -3.40 24.45
N LEU A 16 65.48 -2.34 24.07
CA LEU A 16 64.01 -2.31 24.03
C LEU A 16 63.53 -2.97 22.73
N VAL A 17 62.93 -4.16 22.83
CA VAL A 17 62.20 -4.80 21.73
C VAL A 17 60.78 -4.23 21.71
N LEU A 18 60.48 -3.33 20.77
CA LEU A 18 59.11 -2.90 20.47
C LEU A 18 58.36 -4.03 19.76
N ALA A 19 57.44 -4.69 20.46
CA ALA A 19 56.44 -5.54 19.83
C ALA A 19 55.35 -4.65 19.21
N GLY A 20 55.39 -4.44 17.90
CA GLY A 20 54.32 -3.77 17.16
C GLY A 20 53.10 -4.67 17.06
N VAL A 21 52.04 -4.36 17.82
CA VAL A 21 50.73 -4.99 17.65
C VAL A 21 50.10 -4.40 16.40
N LEU A 22 50.08 -5.17 15.31
CA LEU A 22 49.28 -4.85 14.12
C LEU A 22 47.79 -4.95 14.51
N ALA A 23 47.12 -3.80 14.64
CA ALA A 23 45.68 -3.76 14.77
C ALA A 23 45.05 -4.24 13.45
N VAL A 24 44.52 -5.46 13.45
CA VAL A 24 43.71 -5.96 12.33
C VAL A 24 42.41 -5.14 12.32
N PRO A 25 42.05 -4.46 11.23
CA PRO A 25 40.79 -3.73 11.18
C PRO A 25 39.65 -4.74 11.32
N ALA A 26 38.78 -4.51 12.31
CA ALA A 26 37.56 -5.28 12.45
C ALA A 26 36.74 -5.14 11.14
N PRO A 27 36.12 -6.22 10.64
CA PRO A 27 35.21 -6.10 9.51
C PRO A 27 34.13 -5.08 9.87
N ALA A 28 33.97 -4.06 9.03
CA ALA A 28 32.89 -3.10 9.17
C ALA A 28 31.57 -3.88 9.20
N LEU A 29 30.75 -3.64 10.22
CA LEU A 29 29.40 -4.18 10.24
C LEU A 29 28.68 -3.70 8.97
N PRO A 30 27.90 -4.55 8.29
CA PRO A 30 27.13 -4.13 7.14
C PRO A 30 26.23 -2.96 7.53
N ALA A 31 26.16 -1.95 6.65
CA ALA A 31 25.23 -0.85 6.83
C ALA A 31 23.80 -1.41 7.00
N PRO A 32 22.99 -0.86 7.91
CA PRO A 32 21.60 -1.28 8.04
C PRO A 32 20.91 -1.16 6.68
N ALA A 33 20.14 -2.17 6.31
CA ALA A 33 19.36 -2.11 5.08
C ALA A 33 18.48 -0.85 5.09
N PRO A 34 18.41 -0.09 3.98
CA PRO A 34 17.52 1.06 3.92
C PRO A 34 16.09 0.60 4.20
N ALA A 35 15.35 1.40 4.98
CA ALA A 35 13.95 1.13 5.27
C ALA A 35 13.15 1.06 3.96
N ASP A 36 12.13 0.22 3.93
CA ASP A 36 11.29 0.04 2.77
C ASP A 36 10.56 1.35 2.39
N PRO A 37 10.54 1.73 1.10
CA PRO A 37 9.87 2.93 0.65
C PRO A 37 8.36 2.71 0.59
N TRP A 38 7.60 3.55 1.28
CA TRP A 38 6.14 3.51 1.26
C TRP A 38 5.55 4.88 1.54
N GLY A 39 4.33 5.07 1.05
CA GLY A 39 3.60 6.31 1.20
C GLY A 39 2.11 6.15 0.94
N PHE A 40 1.32 7.05 1.51
CA PHE A 40 -0.06 7.27 1.10
C PHE A 40 -0.33 8.77 1.04
N ALA A 41 -1.30 9.14 0.22
CA ALA A 41 -1.76 10.52 0.09
C ALA A 41 -3.22 10.58 -0.35
N PHE A 42 -3.82 11.75 -0.20
CA PHE A 42 -5.18 12.04 -0.63
C PHE A 42 -5.22 13.34 -1.44
N LEU A 43 -5.86 13.27 -2.62
CA LEU A 43 -6.14 14.42 -3.45
C LEU A 43 -7.51 15.00 -3.08
N ASP A 44 -7.53 16.17 -2.43
CA ASP A 44 -8.80 16.83 -2.06
C ASP A 44 -9.34 17.77 -3.15
N ASN A 45 -8.47 18.59 -3.76
CA ASN A 45 -8.85 19.39 -4.91
C ASN A 45 -8.67 18.54 -6.18
N PRO A 46 -9.73 18.20 -6.93
CA PRO A 46 -9.64 17.33 -8.11
C PRO A 46 -9.04 18.03 -9.35
N ALA A 47 -8.87 19.34 -9.36
CA ALA A 47 -8.19 20.09 -10.42
C ALA A 47 -7.13 21.04 -9.82
N PRO A 48 -6.08 20.51 -9.18
CA PRO A 48 -5.04 21.32 -8.56
C PRO A 48 -4.10 21.92 -9.61
N PRO A 49 -3.52 23.12 -9.38
CA PRO A 49 -2.36 23.56 -10.15
C PRO A 49 -1.20 22.56 -10.06
N PRO A 50 -0.30 22.50 -11.07
CA PRO A 50 0.91 21.68 -11.00
C PRO A 50 1.77 21.95 -9.75
N GLY A 51 2.36 20.90 -9.18
CA GLY A 51 3.17 20.95 -7.98
C GLY A 51 2.39 21.18 -6.68
N SER A 52 1.06 21.04 -6.70
CA SER A 52 0.25 21.24 -5.49
C SER A 52 0.56 20.18 -4.44
N VAL A 53 0.61 20.60 -3.18
CA VAL A 53 0.75 19.67 -2.05
C VAL A 53 -0.56 18.91 -1.86
N MET A 54 -0.49 17.59 -1.74
CA MET A 54 -1.66 16.75 -1.42
C MET A 54 -2.13 17.02 0.03
N ASP A 55 -3.32 16.57 0.45
CA ASP A 55 -3.86 16.93 1.78
C ASP A 55 -2.91 16.54 2.93
N PRO A 56 -2.28 17.50 3.64
CA PRO A 56 -1.30 17.23 4.69
C PRO A 56 -1.86 16.44 5.87
N THR A 57 -3.19 16.43 6.05
CA THR A 57 -3.86 15.67 7.11
C THR A 57 -4.17 14.22 6.71
N ARG A 58 -3.86 13.84 5.46
CA ARG A 58 -4.14 12.52 4.87
C ARG A 58 -3.01 12.02 3.97
N GLN A 59 -1.78 12.42 4.30
CA GLN A 59 -0.60 11.89 3.67
C GLN A 59 0.51 11.61 4.67
N TRP A 60 1.28 10.56 4.41
CA TRP A 60 2.46 10.20 5.17
C TRP A 60 3.29 9.19 4.38
N GLY A 61 4.55 8.97 4.80
CA GLY A 61 5.38 7.90 4.25
C GLY A 61 6.70 7.75 4.97
N SER A 62 7.50 6.78 4.54
CA SER A 62 8.81 6.48 5.15
C SER A 62 9.80 7.65 5.06
N TRP A 63 9.66 8.52 4.05
CA TRP A 63 10.49 9.71 3.87
C TRP A 63 10.40 10.70 5.03
N LYS A 64 9.25 10.75 5.74
CA LYS A 64 9.02 11.75 6.82
C LYS A 64 9.98 11.65 7.99
N SER A 65 10.65 10.51 8.16
CA SER A 65 11.66 10.33 9.20
C SER A 65 12.94 11.14 8.94
N ALA A 66 13.40 11.14 7.68
CA ALA A 66 14.60 11.87 7.25
C ALA A 66 14.29 13.26 6.69
N PHE A 67 13.11 13.42 6.07
CA PHE A 67 12.68 14.62 5.35
C PHE A 67 11.30 15.08 5.86
N PRO A 68 11.19 15.58 7.11
CA PRO A 68 9.91 15.91 7.72
C PRO A 68 9.16 17.05 7.02
N ALA A 69 9.89 17.95 6.35
CA ALA A 69 9.34 19.09 5.62
C ALA A 69 8.74 18.71 4.25
N ASP A 70 9.15 17.57 3.68
CA ASP A 70 8.78 17.19 2.32
C ASP A 70 7.40 16.53 2.31
N TRP A 71 6.60 16.86 1.30
CA TRP A 71 5.23 16.37 1.14
C TRP A 71 5.07 15.75 -0.25
N ALA A 72 4.16 14.78 -0.34
CA ALA A 72 3.67 14.32 -1.63
C ALA A 72 2.97 15.47 -2.36
N THR A 73 3.29 15.60 -3.64
CA THR A 73 2.74 16.61 -4.53
C THR A 73 2.03 15.98 -5.72
N VAL A 74 1.25 16.78 -6.44
CA VAL A 74 0.46 16.31 -7.57
C VAL A 74 0.45 17.33 -8.70
N ASP A 75 0.58 16.82 -9.92
CA ASP A 75 0.34 17.55 -11.15
C ASP A 75 -0.97 17.09 -11.80
N HIS A 76 -1.83 18.05 -12.14
CA HIS A 76 -3.00 17.82 -13.00
C HIS A 76 -2.59 17.99 -14.46
N LEU A 77 -2.72 16.93 -15.25
CA LEU A 77 -2.27 16.89 -16.65
C LEU A 77 -3.39 17.18 -17.65
N GLY A 78 -4.64 17.20 -17.17
CA GLY A 78 -5.86 17.29 -17.95
C GLY A 78 -6.98 16.47 -17.28
N PRO A 79 -8.20 16.48 -17.84
CA PRO A 79 -9.35 15.83 -17.22
C PRO A 79 -9.06 14.38 -16.81
N GLY A 80 -9.17 14.11 -15.51
CA GLY A 80 -8.96 12.80 -14.89
C GLY A 80 -7.52 12.29 -14.93
N ALA A 81 -6.52 13.05 -15.39
CA ALA A 81 -5.14 12.61 -15.50
C ALA A 81 -4.22 13.32 -14.51
N TYR A 82 -3.51 12.54 -13.69
CA TYR A 82 -2.67 13.06 -12.61
C TYR A 82 -1.30 12.39 -12.56
N ARG A 83 -0.29 13.12 -12.10
CA ARG A 83 0.99 12.58 -11.62
C ARG A 83 1.15 12.91 -10.15
N VAL A 84 1.24 11.89 -9.32
CA VAL A 84 1.53 12.02 -7.90
C VAL A 84 3.02 11.75 -7.68
N HIS A 85 3.70 12.64 -6.97
CA HIS A 85 5.09 12.49 -6.61
C HIS A 85 5.20 12.16 -5.12
N PHE A 86 5.66 10.95 -4.81
CA PHE A 86 6.04 10.56 -3.46
C PHE A 86 7.53 10.84 -3.25
N PRO A 87 7.90 11.75 -2.32
CA PRO A 87 9.27 12.19 -2.20
C PRO A 87 10.17 11.10 -1.63
N HIS A 88 11.39 10.98 -2.16
CA HIS A 88 12.43 10.04 -1.70
C HIS A 88 12.02 8.55 -1.71
N LEU A 89 11.06 8.17 -2.55
CA LEU A 89 10.57 6.79 -2.67
C LEU A 89 11.05 6.04 -3.92
N ALA A 90 11.98 6.62 -4.71
CA ALA A 90 12.44 6.06 -5.99
C ALA A 90 12.79 4.56 -5.93
N THR A 91 11.89 3.76 -6.51
CA THR A 91 11.79 2.30 -6.49
C THR A 91 12.38 1.49 -7.64
N GLY A 92 11.81 1.71 -8.82
CA GLY A 92 11.87 0.78 -9.95
C GLY A 92 11.12 -0.54 -9.70
N ARG A 93 10.53 -0.72 -8.52
CA ARG A 93 9.76 -1.87 -8.04
C ARG A 93 8.57 -1.38 -7.21
N GLY A 94 7.87 -2.28 -6.54
CA GLY A 94 6.75 -1.95 -5.66
C GLY A 94 5.40 -2.04 -6.34
N VAL A 95 4.38 -1.62 -5.60
CA VAL A 95 2.98 -1.70 -5.98
C VAL A 95 2.27 -0.43 -5.56
N ALA A 96 1.39 0.07 -6.42
CA ALA A 96 0.48 1.16 -6.09
C ALA A 96 -0.97 0.67 -5.99
N HIS A 97 -1.78 1.42 -5.24
CA HIS A 97 -3.23 1.25 -5.15
C HIS A 97 -3.89 2.62 -5.19
N VAL A 98 -5.06 2.71 -5.82
CA VAL A 98 -5.83 3.94 -5.90
C VAL A 98 -7.31 3.64 -5.71
N THR A 99 -8.03 4.53 -5.02
CA THR A 99 -9.48 4.44 -4.81
C THR A 99 -10.08 5.82 -5.04
N ALA A 100 -11.15 5.91 -5.84
CA ALA A 100 -11.88 7.16 -6.00
C ALA A 100 -12.62 7.56 -4.71
N VAL A 101 -12.60 8.85 -4.41
CA VAL A 101 -13.36 9.49 -3.34
C VAL A 101 -14.36 10.45 -3.99
N LEU A 102 -15.63 10.10 -3.92
CA LEU A 102 -16.68 10.77 -4.67
C LEU A 102 -17.12 12.05 -3.93
N TRP A 103 -17.71 12.98 -4.68
CA TRP A 103 -18.57 14.06 -4.15
C TRP A 103 -19.84 14.17 -5.02
N GLY A 104 -20.16 13.13 -5.78
CA GLY A 104 -21.17 13.20 -6.83
C GLY A 104 -21.49 11.85 -7.42
N GLY A 105 -21.59 11.80 -8.74
CA GLY A 105 -21.95 10.60 -9.49
C GLY A 105 -20.89 9.49 -9.47
N PRO A 106 -21.23 8.33 -10.03
CA PRO A 106 -20.32 7.19 -10.12
C PRO A 106 -19.06 7.51 -10.91
N ALA A 107 -17.91 7.30 -10.28
CA ALA A 107 -16.60 7.42 -10.89
C ALA A 107 -15.64 6.38 -10.29
N TRP A 108 -14.53 6.14 -10.97
CA TRP A 108 -13.42 5.34 -10.43
C TRP A 108 -12.09 5.95 -10.85
N CYS A 109 -11.04 5.54 -10.18
CA CYS A 109 -9.67 5.86 -10.57
C CYS A 109 -8.90 4.55 -10.73
N GLN A 110 -7.95 4.55 -11.65
CA GLN A 110 -7.02 3.46 -11.92
C GLN A 110 -5.59 4.01 -12.03
N LEU A 111 -4.63 3.11 -11.99
CA LEU A 111 -3.23 3.44 -12.17
C LEU A 111 -2.91 3.45 -13.68
N GLY A 112 -2.06 4.38 -14.11
CA GLY A 112 -1.46 4.37 -15.44
C GLY A 112 -0.14 3.61 -15.44
N LYS A 113 0.80 4.08 -14.61
CA LYS A 113 2.13 3.49 -14.36
C LYS A 113 2.75 4.15 -13.14
N TRP A 114 3.82 3.59 -12.62
CA TRP A 114 4.69 4.26 -11.66
C TRP A 114 6.16 4.00 -11.99
N TYR A 115 7.01 4.96 -11.66
CA TYR A 115 8.43 4.91 -11.98
C TYR A 115 9.23 5.90 -11.12
N PRO A 116 10.53 5.64 -10.91
CA PRO A 116 11.45 6.61 -10.33
C PRO A 116 11.60 7.87 -11.20
N ASN A 117 11.51 9.03 -10.56
CA ASN A 117 11.79 10.32 -11.17
C ASN A 117 12.74 11.11 -10.25
N GLY A 118 14.04 11.02 -10.52
CA GLY A 118 15.05 11.54 -9.60
C GLY A 118 15.02 10.77 -8.28
N ALA A 119 14.82 11.48 -7.16
CA ALA A 119 14.68 10.86 -5.84
C ALA A 119 13.25 10.36 -5.56
N ASP A 120 12.27 10.82 -6.33
CA ASP A 120 10.85 10.60 -6.04
C ASP A 120 10.33 9.38 -6.78
N GLU A 121 9.30 8.74 -6.24
CA GLU A 121 8.48 7.79 -7.00
C GLU A 121 7.29 8.55 -7.58
N THR A 122 7.14 8.51 -8.90
CA THR A 122 6.00 9.13 -9.59
C THR A 122 4.97 8.07 -9.91
N VAL A 123 3.71 8.29 -9.51
CA VAL A 123 2.56 7.42 -9.84
C VAL A 123 1.57 8.19 -10.69
N GLU A 124 1.30 7.68 -11.89
CA GLU A 124 0.28 8.21 -12.79
C GLU A 124 -1.09 7.62 -12.43
N VAL A 125 -2.09 8.49 -12.29
CA VAL A 125 -3.48 8.13 -11.97
C VAL A 125 -4.39 8.60 -13.10
N GLN A 126 -5.35 7.76 -13.47
CA GLN A 126 -6.38 8.06 -14.45
C GLN A 126 -7.76 7.83 -13.83
N CYS A 127 -8.59 8.86 -13.80
CA CYS A 127 -9.93 8.83 -13.25
C CYS A 127 -10.98 9.01 -14.35
N TYR A 128 -12.06 8.27 -14.22
CA TYR A 128 -13.15 8.23 -15.19
C TYR A 128 -14.49 8.31 -14.46
N ALA A 129 -15.41 9.08 -15.02
CA ALA A 129 -16.83 8.97 -14.71
C ALA A 129 -17.40 7.68 -15.34
N HIS A 130 -18.55 7.25 -14.83
CA HIS A 130 -19.32 6.17 -15.45
C HIS A 130 -19.46 6.33 -16.97
N GLY A 131 -19.26 5.24 -17.70
CA GLY A 131 -19.16 5.25 -19.17
C GLY A 131 -17.75 5.46 -19.71
N GLY A 132 -16.73 5.60 -18.84
CA GLY A 132 -15.33 5.65 -19.24
C GLY A 132 -14.87 7.01 -19.75
N ILE A 133 -15.58 8.08 -19.38
CA ILE A 133 -15.24 9.46 -19.74
C ILE A 133 -14.21 9.98 -18.73
N PRO A 134 -13.03 10.48 -19.15
CA PRO A 134 -12.06 11.07 -18.23
C PRO A 134 -12.70 12.19 -17.39
N ALA A 135 -12.53 12.13 -16.07
CA ALA A 135 -13.19 13.05 -15.15
C ALA A 135 -12.34 13.36 -13.93
N ASP A 136 -12.27 14.65 -13.59
CA ASP A 136 -11.56 15.12 -12.41
C ASP A 136 -12.23 14.60 -11.14
N THR A 137 -11.54 13.72 -10.42
CA THR A 137 -12.10 12.97 -9.29
C THR A 137 -11.09 12.97 -8.15
N ARG A 138 -11.56 13.18 -6.91
CA ARG A 138 -10.71 13.04 -5.72
C ARG A 138 -10.33 11.58 -5.55
N PHE A 139 -9.16 11.30 -5.02
CA PHE A 139 -8.73 9.92 -4.81
C PHE A 139 -7.77 9.76 -3.64
N ALA A 140 -7.81 8.58 -3.04
CA ALA A 140 -6.80 8.08 -2.14
C ALA A 140 -5.81 7.24 -2.93
N ILE A 141 -4.53 7.38 -2.64
CA ILE A 141 -3.45 6.63 -3.29
C ILE A 141 -2.47 6.13 -2.25
N SER A 142 -1.92 4.94 -2.48
CA SER A 142 -0.80 4.40 -1.72
C SER A 142 0.23 3.78 -2.65
N PHE A 143 1.49 3.81 -2.22
CA PHE A 143 2.60 3.12 -2.84
C PHE A 143 3.40 2.39 -1.75
N THR A 144 3.87 1.19 -2.05
CA THR A 144 4.81 0.48 -1.18
C THR A 144 5.72 -0.42 -2.01
N GLU A 145 6.98 -0.51 -1.63
CA GLU A 145 7.84 -1.62 -1.98
C GLU A 145 8.26 -2.29 -0.68
N ARG A 146 8.27 -3.62 -0.70
CA ARG A 146 8.77 -4.44 0.39
C ARG A 146 9.95 -5.26 -0.05
N ARG A 147 10.93 -5.42 0.85
CA ARG A 147 12.16 -6.18 0.62
C ARG A 147 12.41 -7.16 1.75
N GLY A 148 12.98 -8.31 1.39
CA GLY A 148 13.34 -9.36 2.34
C GLY A 148 12.16 -10.08 2.99
N PRO A 149 12.38 -11.25 3.59
CA PRO A 149 11.33 -11.97 4.32
C PRO A 149 10.92 -11.19 5.57
N LEU A 150 9.66 -11.31 5.98
CA LEU A 150 9.20 -10.74 7.25
C LEU A 150 9.52 -11.71 8.39
N ALA A 151 10.08 -11.18 9.49
CA ALA A 151 10.25 -11.96 10.70
C ALA A 151 8.88 -12.36 11.27
N VAL A 152 8.72 -13.64 11.59
CA VAL A 152 7.62 -14.15 12.41
C VAL A 152 7.92 -13.73 13.87
N PRO A 153 6.99 -13.12 14.62
CA PRO A 153 5.55 -12.95 14.36
C PRO A 153 5.20 -11.61 13.68
N GLY A 154 4.21 -11.62 12.78
CA GLY A 154 3.66 -10.38 12.21
C GLY A 154 2.68 -10.58 11.06
N GLY A 155 1.82 -11.58 11.08
CA GLY A 155 0.84 -11.77 10.00
C GLY A 155 1.44 -12.16 8.64
N GLY A 156 0.74 -11.84 7.55
CA GLY A 156 1.13 -12.21 6.18
C GLY A 156 0.98 -11.03 5.22
N PHE A 157 1.88 -10.92 4.25
CA PHE A 157 1.84 -9.84 3.27
C PHE A 157 2.36 -10.32 1.92
N GLY A 158 1.66 -9.95 0.85
CA GLY A 158 2.15 -10.20 -0.49
C GLY A 158 1.45 -9.31 -1.50
N TYR A 159 2.16 -8.98 -2.58
CA TYR A 159 1.58 -8.24 -3.68
C TYR A 159 2.09 -8.75 -5.03
N VAL A 160 1.33 -8.42 -6.06
CA VAL A 160 1.70 -8.56 -7.47
C VAL A 160 1.27 -7.30 -8.23
N TYR A 161 2.11 -6.90 -9.19
CA TYR A 161 1.72 -6.11 -10.34
C TYR A 161 1.89 -7.01 -11.55
N ALA A 162 0.80 -7.27 -12.26
CA ALA A 162 0.81 -8.11 -13.45
C ALA A 162 0.27 -7.35 -14.66
N ASP A 163 0.79 -7.67 -15.84
CA ASP A 163 0.26 -7.16 -17.10
C ASP A 163 -1.01 -7.91 -17.54
N SER A 164 -1.61 -7.47 -18.64
CA SER A 164 -2.84 -8.05 -19.18
C SER A 164 -2.70 -9.52 -19.62
N ALA A 165 -1.48 -9.99 -19.88
CA ALA A 165 -1.15 -11.36 -20.26
C ALA A 165 -0.75 -12.24 -19.06
N ALA A 166 -0.95 -11.75 -17.83
CA ALA A 166 -0.58 -12.39 -16.58
C ALA A 166 0.94 -12.54 -16.34
N ASN A 167 1.79 -11.75 -17.03
CA ASN A 167 3.20 -11.68 -16.66
C ASN A 167 3.34 -10.85 -15.39
N VAL A 168 4.03 -11.41 -14.39
CA VAL A 168 4.36 -10.70 -13.15
C VAL A 168 5.50 -9.73 -13.42
N LEU A 169 5.24 -8.44 -13.25
CA LEU A 169 6.19 -7.35 -13.48
C LEU A 169 6.93 -6.97 -12.19
N THR A 170 6.20 -6.90 -11.08
CA THR A 170 6.76 -6.76 -9.73
C THR A 170 5.97 -7.63 -8.75
N GLU A 171 6.64 -8.15 -7.74
CA GLU A 171 6.01 -8.95 -6.70
C GLU A 171 6.77 -8.89 -5.38
N TYR A 172 6.07 -9.26 -4.33
CA TYR A 172 6.65 -9.52 -3.02
C TYR A 172 5.82 -10.56 -2.29
N ASN A 173 6.48 -11.43 -1.53
CA ASN A 173 5.83 -12.34 -0.61
C ASN A 173 6.63 -12.40 0.69
N SER A 174 5.95 -12.22 1.82
CA SER A 174 6.57 -12.23 3.14
C SER A 174 7.27 -13.55 3.50
N THR A 175 6.92 -14.65 2.82
CA THR A 175 7.54 -15.97 2.98
C THR A 175 8.73 -16.20 2.06
N GLY A 176 8.99 -15.30 1.11
CA GLY A 176 9.99 -15.45 0.07
C GLY A 176 9.57 -16.31 -1.13
N ALA A 177 8.34 -16.83 -1.14
CA ALA A 177 7.79 -17.55 -2.29
C ALA A 177 7.45 -16.63 -3.47
N ALA A 178 7.42 -17.16 -4.69
CA ALA A 178 6.87 -16.45 -5.85
C ALA A 178 5.34 -16.43 -5.81
N ASN A 179 4.74 -15.39 -6.39
CA ASN A 179 3.29 -15.19 -6.47
C ASN A 179 2.81 -15.41 -7.91
N PRO A 180 2.60 -16.67 -8.37
CA PRO A 180 2.23 -16.91 -9.74
C PRO A 180 0.83 -16.37 -10.06
N VAL A 181 0.72 -15.77 -11.25
CA VAL A 181 -0.54 -15.29 -11.82
C VAL A 181 -0.89 -16.17 -13.02
N ALA A 182 -2.07 -16.77 -13.00
CA ALA A 182 -2.59 -17.55 -14.12
C ALA A 182 -3.69 -16.78 -14.83
N TYR A 183 -3.59 -16.71 -16.16
CA TYR A 183 -4.60 -16.10 -17.01
C TYR A 183 -5.80 -17.04 -17.19
N GLY A 184 -7.00 -16.58 -16.83
CA GLY A 184 -8.26 -17.31 -16.94
C GLY A 184 -9.07 -16.97 -18.20
N GLY A 185 -8.65 -15.98 -18.99
CA GLY A 185 -9.39 -15.49 -20.15
C GLY A 185 -10.31 -14.31 -19.85
N GLY A 186 -10.39 -13.34 -20.76
CA GLY A 186 -11.40 -12.28 -20.74
C GLY A 186 -11.41 -11.41 -19.49
N GLY A 187 -10.24 -11.02 -18.97
CA GLY A 187 -10.12 -10.19 -17.78
C GLY A 187 -10.18 -10.94 -16.44
N PHE A 188 -10.20 -12.27 -16.46
CA PHE A 188 -10.14 -13.08 -15.24
C PHE A 188 -8.73 -13.62 -15.00
N TYR A 189 -8.25 -13.47 -13.77
CA TYR A 189 -6.92 -13.90 -13.35
C TYR A 189 -6.99 -14.63 -12.01
N ARG A 190 -6.12 -15.62 -11.83
CA ARG A 190 -5.92 -16.32 -10.56
C ARG A 190 -4.54 -16.01 -10.02
N VAL A 191 -4.46 -15.31 -8.90
CA VAL A 191 -3.22 -15.01 -8.18
C VAL A 191 -3.07 -15.99 -7.03
N THR A 192 -1.95 -16.70 -6.98
CA THR A 192 -1.60 -17.52 -5.81
C THR A 192 -0.55 -16.79 -4.99
N LEU A 193 -0.79 -16.67 -3.69
CA LEU A 193 0.14 -16.10 -2.72
C LEU A 193 0.52 -17.21 -1.73
N PRO A 194 1.63 -17.93 -1.96
CA PRO A 194 1.97 -19.08 -1.13
C PRO A 194 2.37 -18.67 0.29
N GLY A 195 1.92 -19.43 1.28
CA GLY A 195 2.35 -19.33 2.68
C GLY A 195 1.94 -18.07 3.46
N VAL A 196 1.28 -17.09 2.84
CA VAL A 196 0.86 -15.83 3.51
C VAL A 196 -0.49 -15.95 4.25
N GLY A 197 -1.23 -17.03 3.98
CA GLY A 197 -2.55 -17.31 4.54
C GLY A 197 -2.50 -17.79 5.99
N ALA A 198 -3.68 -17.89 6.61
CA ALA A 198 -3.83 -18.50 7.93
C ALA A 198 -4.04 -20.00 7.78
N VAL A 199 -3.34 -20.80 8.60
CA VAL A 199 -3.46 -22.26 8.60
C VAL A 199 -4.92 -22.69 8.85
N THR A 200 -5.68 -21.90 9.62
CA THR A 200 -7.11 -22.10 9.86
C THR A 200 -7.89 -20.80 9.66
N GLY A 201 -9.02 -20.90 8.95
CA GLY A 201 -10.00 -19.82 8.81
C GLY A 201 -9.69 -18.78 7.72
N PHE A 202 -10.61 -17.81 7.61
CA PHE A 202 -10.45 -16.64 6.76
C PHE A 202 -9.52 -15.66 7.45
N ALA A 203 -8.59 -15.03 6.74
CA ALA A 203 -7.71 -14.07 7.38
C ALA A 203 -7.19 -13.04 6.39
N GLY A 204 -7.24 -11.77 6.77
CA GLY A 204 -6.66 -10.68 5.99
C GLY A 204 -7.66 -9.98 5.07
N ASN A 205 -7.10 -9.21 4.15
CA ASN A 205 -7.81 -8.32 3.25
C ASN A 205 -7.05 -8.24 1.92
N VAL A 206 -7.80 -8.08 0.83
CA VAL A 206 -7.23 -7.96 -0.52
C VAL A 206 -7.67 -6.64 -1.12
N GLN A 207 -6.71 -5.88 -1.64
CA GLN A 207 -6.94 -4.67 -2.42
C GLN A 207 -6.48 -4.89 -3.86
N VAL A 208 -7.27 -4.41 -4.82
CA VAL A 208 -6.99 -4.52 -6.25
C VAL A 208 -7.28 -3.19 -6.92
N ALA A 209 -6.37 -2.75 -7.79
CA ALA A 209 -6.61 -1.63 -8.69
C ALA A 209 -6.27 -2.02 -10.13
N ALA A 210 -6.98 -1.45 -11.10
CA ALA A 210 -6.55 -1.54 -12.49
C ALA A 210 -5.27 -0.72 -12.70
N ALA A 211 -4.39 -1.19 -13.58
CA ALA A 211 -3.11 -0.57 -13.89
C ALA A 211 -2.85 -0.45 -15.40
N GLU A 212 -3.92 -0.24 -16.17
CA GLU A 212 -3.86 -0.19 -17.63
C GLU A 212 -3.77 1.27 -18.13
N PRO A 213 -2.67 1.70 -18.77
CA PRO A 213 -2.55 3.07 -19.22
C PRO A 213 -3.45 3.36 -20.42
N GLY A 214 -4.27 4.41 -20.31
CA GLY A 214 -5.00 5.00 -21.44
C GLY A 214 -6.24 4.21 -21.89
N LYS A 215 -6.59 3.13 -21.18
CA LYS A 215 -7.85 2.40 -21.39
C LYS A 215 -8.65 2.39 -20.09
N PRO A 216 -9.92 2.82 -20.09
CA PRO A 216 -10.77 2.73 -18.91
C PRO A 216 -10.97 1.26 -18.52
N ARG A 217 -10.45 0.89 -17.35
CA ARG A 217 -10.47 -0.45 -16.78
C ARG A 217 -10.86 -0.39 -15.31
N ARG A 218 -11.64 -1.38 -14.88
CA ARG A 218 -12.01 -1.59 -13.48
C ARG A 218 -11.62 -3.02 -13.14
N CYS A 219 -10.60 -3.18 -12.32
CA CYS A 219 -10.20 -4.48 -11.78
C CYS A 219 -10.56 -4.55 -10.30
N LYS A 220 -11.01 -5.72 -9.86
CA LYS A 220 -11.44 -5.94 -8.49
C LYS A 220 -11.27 -7.39 -8.08
N VAL A 221 -11.57 -7.69 -6.83
CA VAL A 221 -11.57 -9.06 -6.32
C VAL A 221 -12.86 -9.75 -6.77
N ALA A 222 -12.75 -10.81 -7.57
CA ALA A 222 -13.88 -11.64 -7.93
C ALA A 222 -14.29 -12.55 -6.77
N ASP A 223 -13.29 -13.21 -6.18
CA ASP A 223 -13.43 -14.12 -5.04
C ASP A 223 -12.05 -14.34 -4.40
N VAL A 224 -12.02 -14.88 -3.18
CA VAL A 224 -10.79 -15.33 -2.52
C VAL A 224 -11.04 -16.69 -1.89
N ALA A 225 -10.22 -17.67 -2.27
CA ALA A 225 -10.21 -18.97 -1.63
C ALA A 225 -9.28 -18.93 -0.41
N TRP A 226 -9.90 -19.01 0.76
CA TRP A 226 -9.27 -19.03 2.07
C TRP A 226 -9.15 -20.48 2.55
N GLY A 227 -8.09 -21.16 2.15
CA GLY A 227 -7.91 -22.58 2.49
C GLY A 227 -6.44 -22.98 2.53
N GLY A 228 -5.92 -23.24 3.73
CA GLY A 228 -4.53 -23.65 3.94
C GLY A 228 -3.57 -22.46 4.07
N ALA A 229 -2.27 -22.75 4.00
CA ALA A 229 -1.23 -21.73 4.14
C ALA A 229 -1.21 -20.72 2.97
N ASP A 230 -1.84 -21.04 1.85
CA ASP A 230 -1.84 -20.22 0.65
C ASP A 230 -3.12 -19.38 0.57
N VAL A 231 -3.01 -18.18 0.02
CA VAL A 231 -4.16 -17.35 -0.36
C VAL A 231 -4.27 -17.37 -1.87
N VAL A 232 -5.43 -17.77 -2.39
CA VAL A 232 -5.71 -17.72 -3.83
C VAL A 232 -6.77 -16.66 -4.08
N ALA A 233 -6.38 -15.55 -4.67
CA ALA A 233 -7.29 -14.47 -5.03
C ALA A 233 -7.62 -14.51 -6.52
N TYR A 234 -8.90 -14.39 -6.84
CA TYR A 234 -9.38 -14.25 -8.20
C TYR A 234 -9.62 -12.78 -8.49
N VAL A 235 -9.04 -12.27 -9.57
CA VAL A 235 -9.22 -10.89 -10.05
C VAL A 235 -10.12 -10.91 -11.26
N ALA A 236 -11.09 -10.01 -11.30
CA ALA A 236 -11.92 -9.75 -12.47
C ALA A 236 -11.75 -8.30 -12.91
N CYS A 237 -11.45 -8.13 -14.20
CA CYS A 237 -11.28 -6.84 -14.86
C CYS A 237 -12.38 -6.64 -15.91
N PHE A 238 -12.94 -5.44 -15.93
CA PHE A 238 -14.01 -5.03 -16.82
C PHE A 238 -13.63 -3.77 -17.56
N ASP A 239 -14.11 -3.67 -18.79
CA ASP A 239 -14.05 -2.46 -19.59
C ASP A 239 -14.93 -1.38 -18.94
N GLY A 240 -14.37 -0.18 -18.79
CA GLY A 240 -15.05 0.94 -18.13
C GLY A 240 -16.15 1.59 -18.96
N VAL A 241 -16.22 1.30 -20.27
CA VAL A 241 -17.23 1.84 -21.19
C VAL A 241 -18.39 0.86 -21.36
N THR A 242 -18.07 -0.40 -21.62
CA THR A 242 -19.04 -1.43 -22.00
C THR A 242 -19.46 -2.34 -20.85
N SER A 243 -18.77 -2.26 -19.70
CA SER A 243 -18.96 -3.17 -18.55
C SER A 243 -18.76 -4.66 -18.88
N LYS A 244 -18.18 -4.99 -20.05
CA LYS A 244 -17.85 -6.37 -20.42
C LYS A 244 -16.51 -6.78 -19.80
N PRO A 245 -16.31 -8.08 -19.51
CA PRO A 245 -15.01 -8.58 -19.09
C PRO A 245 -13.93 -8.23 -20.12
N ALA A 246 -12.78 -7.74 -19.66
CA ALA A 246 -11.71 -7.29 -20.52
C ALA A 246 -10.34 -7.41 -19.85
N ASP A 247 -9.35 -7.88 -20.60
CA ASP A 247 -7.97 -7.98 -20.11
C ASP A 247 -7.41 -6.60 -19.75
N SER A 248 -6.63 -6.58 -18.68
CA SER A 248 -6.07 -5.37 -18.08
C SER A 248 -4.86 -5.73 -17.25
N ALA A 249 -3.84 -4.90 -17.27
CA ALA A 249 -2.87 -4.88 -16.18
C ALA A 249 -3.57 -4.52 -14.85
N PHE A 250 -3.08 -5.06 -13.74
CA PHE A 250 -3.66 -4.85 -12.41
C PHE A 250 -2.62 -4.96 -11.30
N THR A 251 -2.90 -4.32 -10.17
CA THR A 251 -2.21 -4.54 -8.90
C THR A 251 -3.08 -5.32 -7.95
N LEU A 252 -2.47 -6.19 -7.15
CA LEU A 252 -3.12 -6.88 -6.05
C LEU A 252 -2.21 -6.85 -4.83
N THR A 253 -2.74 -6.48 -3.67
CA THR A 253 -2.06 -6.64 -2.39
C THR A 253 -2.96 -7.39 -1.43
N TYR A 254 -2.41 -8.44 -0.83
CA TYR A 254 -2.95 -9.12 0.33
C TYR A 254 -2.19 -8.69 1.57
N HIS A 255 -2.93 -8.38 2.64
CA HIS A 255 -2.37 -8.07 3.94
C HIS A 255 -3.21 -8.72 5.05
N ARG A 256 -2.53 -9.29 6.03
CA ARG A 256 -3.12 -9.87 7.24
C ARG A 256 -2.32 -9.40 8.44
N GLU A 257 -3.03 -8.85 9.44
CA GLU A 257 -2.44 -8.28 10.66
C GLU A 257 -1.35 -7.24 10.35
N ARG A 258 -1.51 -6.55 9.22
CA ARG A 258 -0.62 -5.50 8.71
C ARG A 258 -1.43 -4.39 8.04
N PRO A 259 -0.90 -3.16 7.93
CA PRO A 259 -1.49 -2.14 7.08
C PRO A 259 -1.29 -2.51 5.59
N LEU A 260 -2.03 -1.85 4.69
CA LEU A 260 -1.89 -2.04 3.24
C LEU A 260 -0.47 -1.80 2.71
N VAL A 261 0.28 -0.91 3.37
CA VAL A 261 1.70 -0.63 3.04
C VAL A 261 2.67 -1.73 3.52
N GLY A 262 2.18 -2.71 4.28
CA GLY A 262 2.95 -3.87 4.74
C GLY A 262 3.81 -3.65 5.97
N GLU A 263 3.71 -2.48 6.63
CA GLU A 263 4.59 -2.07 7.73
C GLU A 263 4.55 -2.89 9.03
N LEU A 264 5.72 -3.11 9.65
CA LEU A 264 5.86 -3.63 11.04
C LEU A 264 6.04 -2.48 12.05
N GLY A 265 6.68 -1.41 11.60
CA GLY A 265 6.82 -0.17 12.36
C GLY A 265 5.55 0.68 12.28
N PRO A 266 5.64 1.98 12.60
CA PRO A 266 4.60 2.93 12.20
C PRO A 266 4.36 2.80 10.68
N PRO A 267 3.10 2.72 10.22
CA PRO A 267 1.86 2.79 10.99
C PRO A 267 1.50 1.48 11.72
N LYS A 268 1.26 1.58 13.04
CA LYS A 268 0.79 0.48 13.90
C LYS A 268 -0.71 0.52 14.15
N ARG A 269 -1.39 1.64 13.88
CA ARG A 269 -2.84 1.79 13.93
C ARG A 269 -3.44 1.56 12.56
N PHE A 270 -3.94 0.35 12.35
CA PHE A 270 -4.58 -0.03 11.10
C PHE A 270 -5.66 -1.07 11.35
N GLY A 271 -6.54 -1.19 10.37
CA GLY A 271 -7.61 -2.17 10.38
C GLY A 271 -8.12 -2.44 8.98
N TYR A 272 -8.90 -3.50 8.86
CA TYR A 272 -9.58 -3.84 7.63
C TYR A 272 -10.85 -4.60 7.91
N VAL A 273 -11.80 -4.52 6.98
CA VAL A 273 -13.08 -5.23 7.02
C VAL A 273 -13.47 -5.73 5.64
N HIS A 274 -14.29 -6.78 5.60
CA HIS A 274 -15.07 -7.18 4.44
C HIS A 274 -16.53 -6.73 4.62
N SER A 275 -16.94 -5.67 3.92
CA SER A 275 -18.13 -4.88 4.27
C SER A 275 -19.49 -5.42 3.79
N GLY A 276 -19.55 -6.49 2.99
CA GLY A 276 -20.83 -6.97 2.43
C GLY A 276 -21.52 -8.12 3.17
N ALA A 277 -21.06 -8.48 4.37
CA ALA A 277 -21.79 -9.39 5.24
C ALA A 277 -22.13 -8.68 6.55
N PHE A 278 -23.37 -8.84 7.03
CA PHE A 278 -23.79 -8.37 8.37
C PHE A 278 -22.90 -8.94 9.49
N ALA A 279 -22.22 -10.06 9.21
CA ALA A 279 -21.09 -10.59 9.96
C ALA A 279 -19.98 -10.99 8.96
N PRO A 280 -18.90 -10.20 8.79
CA PRO A 280 -17.76 -10.59 7.96
C PRO A 280 -17.20 -11.95 8.44
N PRO A 281 -16.70 -12.81 7.53
CA PRO A 281 -16.04 -14.04 7.93
C PRO A 281 -14.96 -13.75 9.00
N PRO A 282 -14.91 -14.52 10.10
CA PRO A 282 -13.94 -14.30 11.17
C PRO A 282 -12.52 -14.19 10.60
N GLY A 283 -11.78 -13.14 10.99
CA GLY A 283 -10.42 -12.86 10.52
C GLY A 283 -10.30 -11.97 9.26
N THR A 284 -11.42 -11.66 8.59
CA THR A 284 -11.50 -10.59 7.57
C THR A 284 -11.95 -9.25 8.15
N ASP A 285 -12.23 -9.21 9.45
CA ASP A 285 -12.39 -8.02 10.28
C ASP A 285 -11.24 -7.99 11.29
N PHE A 286 -10.37 -7.00 11.18
CA PHE A 286 -9.21 -6.83 12.04
C PHE A 286 -9.04 -5.37 12.47
N ASN A 287 -8.64 -5.21 13.72
CA ASN A 287 -8.26 -3.92 14.31
C ASN A 287 -6.99 -4.12 15.14
N SER A 288 -5.94 -3.36 14.86
CA SER A 288 -4.65 -3.54 15.54
C SER A 288 -4.66 -3.22 17.04
N LEU A 289 -5.72 -2.60 17.55
CA LEU A 289 -5.94 -2.37 18.99
C LEU A 289 -6.79 -3.47 19.66
N GLY A 290 -7.21 -4.49 18.91
CA GLY A 290 -8.11 -5.54 19.40
C GLY A 290 -9.56 -5.09 19.61
N ALA A 291 -9.91 -3.88 19.20
CA ALA A 291 -11.29 -3.38 19.25
C ALA A 291 -12.14 -3.95 18.10
N ALA A 292 -13.47 -3.96 18.26
CA ALA A 292 -14.36 -4.30 17.16
C ALA A 292 -14.47 -3.13 16.17
N ASN A 293 -14.41 -3.42 14.87
CA ASN A 293 -14.86 -2.48 13.85
C ASN A 293 -16.39 -2.57 13.73
N VAL A 294 -17.03 -1.48 13.31
CA VAL A 294 -18.49 -1.41 13.17
C VAL A 294 -18.84 -1.10 11.73
N ILE A 295 -19.65 -1.96 11.12
CA ILE A 295 -20.21 -1.77 9.78
C ILE A 295 -21.69 -1.43 9.94
N THR A 296 -22.13 -0.30 9.40
CA THR A 296 -23.51 0.16 9.48
C THR A 296 -24.06 0.44 8.08
N PRO A 297 -25.08 -0.33 7.63
CA PRO A 297 -25.78 -0.02 6.38
C PRO A 297 -26.32 1.41 6.42
N SER A 298 -26.03 2.19 5.39
CA SER A 298 -26.37 3.62 5.32
C SER A 298 -27.23 3.99 4.11
N GLY A 299 -27.63 2.99 3.32
CA GLY A 299 -28.42 3.12 2.09
C GLY A 299 -28.20 1.92 1.18
N VAL A 300 -28.88 1.88 0.02
CA VAL A 300 -28.64 0.84 -0.99
C VAL A 300 -27.20 0.93 -1.48
N GLY A 301 -26.43 -0.16 -1.36
CA GLY A 301 -25.03 -0.17 -1.78
C GLY A 301 -24.10 0.72 -0.95
N GLN A 302 -24.54 1.19 0.22
CA GLN A 302 -23.76 2.07 1.08
C GLN A 302 -23.53 1.46 2.47
N ASN A 303 -22.26 1.35 2.85
CA ASN A 303 -21.86 0.91 4.18
C ASN A 303 -20.95 1.96 4.83
N MET A 304 -21.33 2.44 6.00
CA MET A 304 -20.44 3.21 6.85
C MET A 304 -19.56 2.24 7.64
N VAL A 305 -18.24 2.48 7.63
CA VAL A 305 -17.29 1.67 8.40
C VAL A 305 -16.62 2.53 9.45
N THR A 306 -16.72 2.11 10.70
CA THR A 306 -16.04 2.73 11.85
C THR A 306 -14.93 1.82 12.36
N PHE A 307 -13.70 2.30 12.25
CA PHE A 307 -12.49 1.71 12.77
C PHE A 307 -12.20 2.27 14.16
N THR A 308 -12.65 1.54 15.18
CA THR A 308 -12.62 1.98 16.59
C THR A 308 -11.18 2.24 17.06
N GLY A 309 -10.90 3.46 17.54
CA GLY A 309 -9.60 3.87 18.09
C GLY A 309 -8.47 4.08 17.08
N LEU A 310 -8.71 3.88 15.78
CA LEU A 310 -7.67 3.95 14.76
C LEU A 310 -7.48 5.36 14.14
N GLY A 311 -8.44 6.27 14.31
CA GLY A 311 -8.42 7.60 13.68
C GLY A 311 -7.64 8.63 14.50
N VAL A 312 -6.31 8.63 14.41
CA VAL A 312 -5.46 9.50 15.23
C VAL A 312 -4.88 10.67 14.46
N ARG A 313 -3.96 10.38 13.55
CA ARG A 313 -3.11 11.36 12.85
C ARG A 313 -2.78 10.82 11.47
N GLU A 314 -2.73 11.71 10.48
CA GLU A 314 -2.52 11.47 9.05
C GLU A 314 -2.99 10.08 8.60
N THR A 315 -4.24 10.02 8.12
CA THR A 315 -4.93 8.75 7.91
C THR A 315 -5.18 8.47 6.44
N HIS A 316 -5.37 7.20 6.12
CA HIS A 316 -5.64 6.68 4.79
C HIS A 316 -6.76 5.67 4.85
N ALA A 317 -7.64 5.70 3.85
CA ALA A 317 -8.60 4.64 3.60
C ALA A 317 -8.57 4.24 2.12
N GLN A 318 -8.75 2.94 1.87
CA GLN A 318 -8.77 2.34 0.54
C GLN A 318 -9.94 1.35 0.49
N THR A 319 -10.58 1.21 -0.67
CA THR A 319 -11.61 0.17 -0.87
C THR A 319 -11.51 -0.50 -2.23
N THR A 320 -11.86 -1.78 -2.26
CA THR A 320 -11.94 -2.58 -3.49
C THR A 320 -13.24 -3.37 -3.47
N ALA A 321 -14.01 -3.34 -4.55
CA ALA A 321 -15.22 -4.14 -4.69
C ALA A 321 -14.94 -5.65 -4.67
N VAL A 322 -15.92 -6.43 -4.24
CA VAL A 322 -15.85 -7.90 -4.22
C VAL A 322 -17.03 -8.48 -4.99
N GLY A 323 -16.76 -9.48 -5.82
CA GLY A 323 -17.78 -10.23 -6.57
C GLY A 323 -17.49 -10.33 -8.06
N GLY A 324 -18.11 -11.29 -8.74
CA GLY A 324 -17.82 -11.61 -10.15
C GLY A 324 -18.55 -10.77 -11.21
N LYS A 325 -19.39 -9.81 -10.83
CA LYS A 325 -20.13 -8.94 -11.76
C LYS A 325 -19.32 -7.66 -12.08
N PRO A 326 -19.67 -6.85 -13.09
CA PRO A 326 -18.99 -5.59 -13.42
C PRO A 326 -19.23 -4.42 -12.45
N ASP A 327 -19.78 -4.68 -11.26
CA ASP A 327 -19.95 -3.67 -10.23
C ASP A 327 -18.62 -3.18 -9.65
N TYR A 328 -18.64 -2.00 -9.04
CA TYR A 328 -17.46 -1.32 -8.50
C TYR A 328 -17.86 -0.50 -7.29
N CYS A 329 -16.90 -0.29 -6.39
CA CYS A 329 -17.10 0.44 -5.16
C CYS A 329 -16.09 1.58 -5.07
N SER A 330 -16.46 2.62 -4.35
CA SER A 330 -15.65 3.81 -4.10
C SER A 330 -15.97 4.35 -2.71
N ILE A 331 -15.19 5.32 -2.26
CA ILE A 331 -15.49 6.02 -1.01
C ILE A 331 -16.38 7.22 -1.35
N GLN A 332 -17.52 7.39 -0.70
CA GLN A 332 -18.51 8.42 -1.03
C GLN A 332 -18.12 9.82 -0.55
N ASP A 333 -17.43 9.93 0.58
CA ASP A 333 -16.88 11.18 1.09
C ASP A 333 -15.57 10.87 1.83
N VAL A 334 -14.70 11.86 1.91
CA VAL A 334 -13.41 11.73 2.58
C VAL A 334 -13.60 11.21 4.00
N TRP A 335 -12.79 10.22 4.39
CA TRP A 335 -12.84 9.65 5.74
C TRP A 335 -12.44 10.68 6.80
N ARG A 336 -12.93 10.49 8.02
CA ARG A 336 -12.77 11.44 9.12
C ARG A 336 -12.28 10.76 10.38
N ASN A 337 -11.55 11.51 11.20
CA ASN A 337 -11.19 11.10 12.55
C ASN A 337 -12.21 11.71 13.53
N ILE A 338 -13.08 10.88 14.12
CA ILE A 338 -14.17 11.32 15.00
C ILE A 338 -14.04 10.61 16.34
N GLY A 339 -13.79 11.36 17.42
CA GLY A 339 -13.64 10.78 18.76
C GLY A 339 -12.52 9.74 18.86
N GLY A 340 -11.47 9.86 18.05
CA GLY A 340 -10.37 8.88 17.95
C GLY A 340 -10.65 7.68 17.03
N ASN A 341 -11.83 7.61 16.42
CA ASN A 341 -12.19 6.56 15.47
C ASN A 341 -11.92 7.00 14.02
N GLY A 342 -11.50 6.07 13.18
CA GLY A 342 -11.45 6.27 11.73
C GLY A 342 -12.82 5.96 11.13
N VAL A 343 -13.48 6.93 10.50
CA VAL A 343 -14.83 6.77 9.97
C VAL A 343 -14.82 6.95 8.44
N VAL A 344 -15.16 5.89 7.71
CA VAL A 344 -15.37 5.88 6.26
C VAL A 344 -16.87 5.97 6.00
N ARG A 345 -17.36 7.16 5.59
CA ARG A 345 -18.79 7.47 5.43
C ARG A 345 -19.07 7.93 3.99
N ASN A 346 -19.33 7.04 3.05
CA ASN A 346 -19.54 5.59 3.12
C ASN A 346 -18.59 4.91 2.13
N VAL A 347 -18.51 3.58 2.17
CA VAL A 347 -18.19 2.83 0.94
C VAL A 347 -19.49 2.69 0.16
N ILE A 348 -19.47 3.15 -1.10
CA ILE A 348 -20.61 3.18 -2.01
C ILE A 348 -20.31 2.32 -3.23
N CYS A 349 -21.24 1.45 -3.61
CA CYS A 349 -21.08 0.53 -4.74
C CYS A 349 -22.14 0.78 -5.83
N PHE A 350 -21.74 0.55 -7.08
CA PHE A 350 -22.54 0.75 -8.28
C PHE A 350 -22.53 -0.49 -9.18
N ASP A 351 -23.62 -0.75 -9.89
CA ASP A 351 -23.71 -1.80 -10.91
C ASP A 351 -23.16 -1.34 -12.28
N ASP A 352 -23.36 -2.16 -13.32
CA ASP A 352 -22.95 -1.90 -14.70
C ASP A 352 -23.67 -0.72 -15.36
N THR A 353 -24.82 -0.30 -14.83
CA THR A 353 -25.60 0.85 -15.30
C THR A 353 -25.24 2.15 -14.56
N GLY A 354 -24.36 2.06 -13.56
CA GLY A 354 -24.00 3.19 -12.69
C GLY A 354 -25.04 3.46 -11.61
N ALA A 355 -26.02 2.59 -11.41
CA ALA A 355 -26.98 2.68 -10.31
C ALA A 355 -26.36 2.10 -9.03
N GLN A 356 -26.74 2.63 -7.86
CA GLN A 356 -26.25 2.11 -6.59
C GLN A 356 -26.76 0.68 -6.36
N ALA A 357 -25.85 -0.22 -6.01
CA ALA A 357 -26.15 -1.64 -5.87
C ALA A 357 -25.49 -2.24 -4.62
N PRO A 358 -26.18 -3.17 -3.92
CA PRO A 358 -25.63 -3.83 -2.73
C PRO A 358 -24.54 -4.81 -3.15
N ASN A 359 -23.28 -4.40 -3.06
CA ASN A 359 -22.13 -5.26 -3.29
C ASN A 359 -21.14 -5.21 -2.11
N PRO A 360 -20.46 -6.33 -1.80
CA PRO A 360 -19.40 -6.35 -0.82
C PRO A 360 -18.19 -5.55 -1.29
N ALA A 361 -17.43 -5.03 -0.33
CA ALA A 361 -16.13 -4.42 -0.58
C ALA A 361 -15.14 -4.74 0.53
N PHE A 362 -13.88 -4.93 0.18
CA PHE A 362 -12.79 -4.84 1.13
C PHE A 362 -12.51 -3.38 1.44
N VAL A 363 -12.40 -3.04 2.73
CA VAL A 363 -12.09 -1.70 3.20
C VAL A 363 -10.92 -1.78 4.14
N THR A 364 -9.93 -0.93 3.98
CA THR A 364 -8.80 -0.84 4.91
C THR A 364 -8.58 0.60 5.32
N PHE A 365 -8.11 0.77 6.56
CA PHE A 365 -7.82 2.05 7.16
C PHE A 365 -6.46 1.99 7.84
N THR A 366 -5.71 3.08 7.77
CA THR A 366 -4.39 3.20 8.40
C THR A 366 -4.22 4.63 8.92
N SER A 367 -3.62 4.76 10.11
CA SER A 367 -3.14 6.03 10.67
C SER A 367 -1.64 5.93 10.82
N ARG A 368 -0.90 7.02 10.54
CA ARG A 368 0.57 6.99 10.51
C ARG A 368 1.27 6.49 11.79
N VAL A 369 0.56 6.40 12.92
CA VAL A 369 1.10 6.08 14.26
C VAL A 369 1.08 4.59 14.56
#